data_AF-A0A1F5H5P2-F1
#
_entry.id   AF-A0A1F5H5P2-F1
#
_cell.length_a   1.000
_cell.length_b   1.000
_cell.length_c   1.000
_cell.angle_alpha   90.00
_cell.angle_beta   90.00
_cell.angle_gamma   90.00
#
_symmetry.space_group_name_H-M   'P 1'
#
loop_
_entity.id
_entity.type
_entity.pdbx_description
1 polymer ?
#
loop_
_entity_poly.entity_id
_entity_poly.type
_entity_poly.pdbx_seq_one_letter_code
_entity_poly.pdbx_strand_id
1 'polypeptide(L)'
;MFSIPLSIALFLSRPVYAQEQSSAVPPQATCITPQGEKIASYQNGTHGIVGDSNNFVGRDDVYSLGEAGALQCFCATDGSGVETIWWSSFPQDRVDELTASGWIFVPNGSLWGLAAKPYLAKNTRYLCSSDITGGVGGSSTTNQSGQILGASTLAATGGKGVLLTLMFGSFSLLMFGLLLKFRFTKN
;
A
#
# COMPACT_ATOMS: atom_id res chain seq x y z
N MET A 1 -53.49 -4.61 -60.40
CA MET A 1 -53.30 -3.94 -59.09
C MET A 1 -52.61 -4.93 -58.18
N PHE A 2 -51.29 -4.79 -57.99
CA PHE A 2 -50.48 -5.73 -57.21
C PHE A 2 -50.43 -5.27 -55.75
N SER A 3 -51.01 -6.06 -54.85
CA SER A 3 -50.81 -5.93 -53.40
C SER A 3 -49.45 -6.50 -53.02
N ILE A 4 -48.55 -5.64 -52.53
CA ILE A 4 -47.27 -6.06 -51.94
C ILE A 4 -47.53 -6.30 -50.44
N PRO A 5 -47.21 -7.49 -49.88
CA PRO A 5 -47.48 -7.78 -48.48
C PRO A 5 -46.52 -7.01 -47.57
N LEU A 6 -47.10 -6.38 -46.56
CA LEU A 6 -46.47 -5.81 -45.37
C LEU A 6 -45.76 -6.95 -44.61
N SER A 7 -44.51 -7.24 -44.94
CA SER A 7 -43.74 -8.26 -44.24
C SER A 7 -42.27 -7.87 -44.20
N ILE A 8 -41.75 -7.86 -42.97
CA ILE A 8 -40.33 -7.89 -42.61
C ILE A 8 -39.64 -6.51 -42.61
N ALA A 9 -39.90 -5.75 -41.53
CA ALA A 9 -38.96 -4.74 -41.03
C ALA A 9 -38.80 -4.87 -39.51
N LEU A 10 -38.64 -6.10 -39.00
CA LEU A 10 -38.12 -6.37 -37.67
C LEU A 10 -36.59 -6.42 -37.77
N PHE A 11 -35.99 -5.25 -38.00
CA PHE A 11 -34.54 -5.08 -37.91
C PHE A 11 -34.13 -5.22 -36.45
N LEU A 12 -33.73 -6.45 -36.09
CA LEU A 12 -32.53 -6.77 -35.30
C LEU A 12 -32.08 -5.69 -34.29
N SER A 13 -32.86 -5.43 -33.25
CA SER A 13 -32.35 -4.83 -32.02
C SER A 13 -31.51 -5.87 -31.28
N ARG A 14 -30.27 -6.08 -31.76
CA ARG A 14 -29.27 -6.83 -31.01
C ARG A 14 -28.93 -6.02 -29.76
N PRO A 15 -29.09 -6.57 -28.54
CA PRO A 15 -28.57 -5.90 -27.36
C PRO A 15 -27.05 -5.78 -27.52
N VAL A 16 -26.56 -4.54 -27.58
CA VAL A 16 -25.14 -4.25 -27.42
C VAL A 16 -24.83 -4.55 -25.96
N TYR A 17 -24.22 -5.71 -25.71
CA TYR A 17 -23.63 -6.00 -24.41
C TYR A 17 -22.40 -5.10 -24.27
N ALA A 18 -22.52 -4.03 -23.46
CA ALA A 18 -21.35 -3.33 -22.99
C ALA A 18 -20.53 -4.31 -22.15
N GLN A 19 -19.32 -4.64 -22.61
CA GLN A 19 -18.37 -5.35 -21.75
C GLN A 19 -17.97 -4.37 -20.65
N GLU A 20 -18.22 -4.74 -19.40
CA GLU A 20 -17.73 -4.01 -18.24
C GLU A 20 -16.20 -4.06 -18.31
N GLN A 21 -15.57 -2.97 -18.78
CA GLN A 21 -14.14 -2.78 -18.60
C GLN A 21 -13.91 -2.67 -17.10
N SER A 22 -13.52 -3.79 -16.49
CA SER A 22 -12.97 -3.80 -15.14
C SER A 22 -11.91 -2.71 -15.09
N SER A 23 -12.22 -1.64 -14.36
CA SER A 23 -11.27 -0.54 -14.18
C SER A 23 -10.11 -1.13 -13.43
N ALA A 24 -9.03 -1.44 -14.16
CA ALA A 24 -7.84 -1.93 -13.53
C ALA A 24 -7.39 -0.86 -12.52
N VAL A 25 -7.26 -1.29 -11.27
CA VAL A 25 -6.85 -0.44 -10.16
C VAL A 25 -5.34 -0.60 -10.01
N PRO A 26 -4.60 0.51 -9.78
CA PRO A 26 -3.19 0.41 -9.47
C PRO A 26 -2.93 -0.50 -8.25
N PRO A 27 -1.78 -1.20 -8.20
CA PRO A 27 -1.42 -1.97 -7.02
C PRO A 27 -1.33 -1.08 -5.78
N GLN A 28 -1.82 -1.58 -4.63
CA GLN A 28 -1.84 -0.85 -3.34
C GLN A 28 -0.78 -1.34 -2.34
N ALA A 29 0.24 -2.07 -2.81
CA ALA A 29 1.33 -2.54 -1.96
C ALA A 29 2.21 -1.36 -1.50
N THR A 30 2.86 -1.50 -0.34
CA THR A 30 3.79 -0.47 0.16
C THR A 30 5.07 -1.09 0.71
N CYS A 31 6.16 -0.35 0.76
CA CYS A 31 7.44 -0.78 1.30
C CYS A 31 7.45 -0.92 2.83
N ILE A 32 6.46 -0.33 3.51
CA ILE A 32 6.26 -0.51 4.96
C ILE A 32 5.66 -1.90 5.23
N THR A 33 4.75 -2.35 4.36
CA THR A 33 4.13 -3.67 4.44
C THR A 33 4.18 -4.34 3.06
N PRO A 34 5.38 -4.78 2.62
CA PRO A 34 5.55 -5.29 1.26
C PRO A 34 4.69 -6.53 1.05
N GLN A 35 4.07 -6.59 -0.12
CA GLN A 35 3.25 -7.70 -0.56
C GLN A 35 3.92 -8.39 -1.75
N GLY A 36 3.56 -9.65 -1.99
CA GLY A 36 4.05 -10.41 -3.12
C GLY A 36 5.37 -11.13 -2.87
N GLU A 37 5.92 -11.69 -3.93
CA GLU A 37 7.14 -12.51 -3.89
C GLU A 37 8.37 -11.64 -4.11
N LYS A 38 9.37 -11.72 -3.22
CA LYS A 38 10.63 -11.01 -3.41
C LYS A 38 11.41 -11.66 -4.56
N ILE A 39 11.58 -10.92 -5.66
CA ILE A 39 12.27 -11.39 -6.89
C ILE A 39 13.69 -10.85 -7.03
N ALA A 40 14.01 -9.76 -6.33
CA ALA A 40 15.37 -9.24 -6.25
C ALA A 40 15.65 -8.63 -4.87
N SER A 41 16.89 -8.76 -4.41
CA SER A 41 17.36 -8.17 -3.15
C SER A 41 18.81 -7.77 -3.29
N TYR A 42 19.06 -6.47 -3.17
CA TYR A 42 20.38 -5.87 -3.23
C TYR A 42 20.66 -5.23 -1.89
N GLN A 43 21.59 -5.80 -1.13
CA GLN A 43 21.93 -5.30 0.21
C GLN A 43 22.56 -3.90 0.19
N ASN A 44 23.25 -3.59 -0.90
CA ASN A 44 23.83 -2.29 -1.20
C ASN A 44 24.12 -2.20 -2.70
N GLY A 45 24.20 -1.00 -3.24
CA GLY A 45 24.54 -0.76 -4.65
C GLY A 45 24.14 0.64 -5.09
N THR A 46 24.41 0.93 -6.37
CA THR A 46 23.86 2.09 -7.06
C THR A 46 22.60 1.66 -7.80
N HIS A 47 21.49 2.31 -7.51
CA HIS A 47 20.16 1.99 -8.01
C HIS A 47 19.58 3.19 -8.75
N GLY A 48 18.88 2.90 -9.84
CA GLY A 48 18.09 3.89 -10.56
C GLY A 48 16.69 4.00 -9.96
N ILE A 49 16.10 5.19 -10.06
CA ILE A 49 14.68 5.44 -9.81
C ILE A 49 14.09 5.97 -11.11
N VAL A 50 13.02 5.34 -11.59
CA VAL A 50 12.40 5.71 -12.87
C VAL A 50 11.92 7.16 -12.85
N GLY A 51 12.21 7.90 -13.93
CA GLY A 51 11.91 9.34 -14.02
C GLY A 51 12.86 10.25 -13.25
N ASP A 52 13.88 9.71 -12.58
CA ASP A 52 14.95 10.47 -11.95
C ASP A 52 16.31 10.10 -12.59
N SER A 53 17.10 11.11 -12.95
CA SER A 53 18.43 10.91 -13.54
C SER A 53 19.55 10.77 -12.51
N ASN A 54 19.25 10.94 -11.23
CA ASN A 54 20.21 10.79 -10.16
C ASN A 54 20.52 9.31 -9.89
N ASN A 55 21.72 9.07 -9.39
CA ASN A 55 22.14 7.76 -8.90
C ASN A 55 21.91 7.71 -7.39
N PHE A 56 21.18 6.70 -6.94
CA PHE A 56 20.89 6.51 -5.53
C PHE A 56 21.72 5.35 -4.98
N VAL A 57 22.34 5.54 -3.82
CA VAL A 57 23.19 4.50 -3.20
C VAL A 57 22.53 3.98 -1.94
N GLY A 58 22.32 2.66 -1.88
CA GLY A 58 21.66 2.01 -0.75
C GLY A 58 21.18 0.61 -1.07
N ARG A 59 20.25 0.12 -0.26
CA ARG A 59 19.59 -1.18 -0.40
C ARG A 59 18.40 -1.05 -1.35
N ASP A 60 18.12 -2.09 -2.12
CA ASP A 60 16.95 -2.15 -2.99
C ASP A 60 16.34 -3.56 -2.99
N ASP A 61 15.05 -3.66 -2.72
CA ASP A 61 14.28 -4.89 -2.76
C ASP A 61 13.15 -4.77 -3.78
N VAL A 62 12.97 -5.79 -4.64
CA VAL A 62 11.90 -5.81 -5.64
C VAL A 62 10.98 -6.99 -5.38
N TYR A 63 9.68 -6.70 -5.33
CA TYR A 63 8.61 -7.66 -5.09
C TYR A 63 7.70 -7.77 -6.31
N SER A 64 7.45 -8.99 -6.77
CA SER A 64 6.45 -9.30 -7.78
C SER A 64 5.06 -9.31 -7.17
N LEU A 65 4.15 -8.53 -7.75
CA LEU A 65 2.72 -8.50 -7.43
C LEU A 65 1.90 -9.33 -8.43
N GLY A 66 2.54 -10.29 -9.10
CA GLY A 66 1.94 -11.11 -10.14
C GLY A 66 1.58 -10.30 -11.39
N GLU A 67 0.37 -10.49 -11.92
CA GLU A 67 -0.09 -9.78 -13.11
C GLU A 67 -0.34 -8.28 -12.87
N ALA A 68 -0.53 -7.87 -11.61
CA ALA A 68 -0.72 -6.47 -11.27
C ALA A 68 0.56 -5.64 -11.54
N GLY A 69 1.73 -6.24 -11.35
CA GLY A 69 3.03 -5.64 -11.66
C GLY A 69 4.06 -5.90 -10.56
N ALA A 70 4.76 -4.87 -10.09
CA ALA A 70 5.83 -5.01 -9.11
C ALA A 70 5.90 -3.81 -8.14
N LEU A 71 6.59 -4.01 -7.03
CA LEU A 71 6.92 -3.00 -6.03
C LEU A 71 8.44 -2.97 -5.86
N GLN A 72 9.07 -1.82 -6.07
CA GLN A 72 10.48 -1.61 -5.78
C GLN A 72 10.60 -0.74 -4.53
N CYS A 73 11.44 -1.19 -3.60
CA CYS A 73 11.66 -0.57 -2.30
C CYS A 73 13.12 -0.20 -2.15
N PHE A 74 13.44 1.00 -2.63
CA PHE A 74 14.76 1.57 -2.45
C PHE A 74 14.87 2.22 -1.07
N CYS A 75 16.01 2.05 -0.43
CA CYS A 75 16.37 2.64 0.86
C CYS A 75 17.82 3.10 0.82
N ALA A 76 18.02 4.41 0.80
CA ALA A 76 19.34 5.02 0.86
C ALA A 76 20.00 4.81 2.24
N THR A 77 21.32 4.99 2.24
CA THR A 77 22.14 4.88 3.46
C THR A 77 21.82 5.92 4.53
N ASP A 78 21.15 7.02 4.17
CA ASP A 78 20.71 8.07 5.08
C ASP A 78 19.29 7.85 5.65
N GLY A 79 18.65 6.71 5.33
CA GLY A 79 17.29 6.38 5.75
C GLY A 79 16.19 6.98 4.87
N SER A 80 16.54 7.72 3.82
CA SER A 80 15.57 8.16 2.82
C SER A 80 15.20 7.01 1.88
N GLY A 81 13.90 6.77 1.71
CA GLY A 81 13.37 5.70 0.87
C GLY A 81 12.59 6.23 -0.32
N VAL A 82 12.65 5.48 -1.43
CA VAL A 82 11.75 5.65 -2.57
C VAL A 82 11.04 4.33 -2.84
N GLU A 83 9.72 4.39 -2.80
CA GLU A 83 8.83 3.32 -3.21
C GLU A 83 8.43 3.56 -4.67
N THR A 84 8.60 2.58 -5.53
CA THR A 84 8.13 2.64 -6.92
C THR A 84 7.10 1.54 -7.14
N ILE A 85 5.86 1.94 -7.41
CA ILE A 85 4.82 1.02 -7.87
C ILE A 85 4.90 0.89 -9.38
N TRP A 86 5.14 -0.32 -9.85
CA TRP A 86 5.15 -0.70 -11.25
C TRP A 86 3.81 -1.38 -11.58
N TRP A 87 2.94 -0.70 -12.32
CA TRP A 87 1.64 -1.20 -12.70
C TRP A 87 1.64 -1.70 -14.14
N SER A 88 1.28 -2.97 -14.36
CA SER A 88 1.34 -3.59 -15.69
C SER A 88 -0.01 -3.94 -16.31
N SER A 89 -1.07 -3.95 -15.51
CA SER A 89 -2.43 -4.29 -15.93
C SER A 89 -3.29 -3.05 -16.22
N PHE A 90 -2.69 -1.95 -16.69
CA PHE A 90 -3.41 -0.68 -16.88
C PHE A 90 -4.18 -0.59 -18.21
N PRO A 91 -5.26 0.22 -18.25
CA PRO A 91 -5.99 0.54 -19.48
C PRO A 91 -5.10 1.31 -20.46
N GLN A 92 -4.79 0.71 -21.61
CA GLN A 92 -3.88 1.28 -22.61
C GLN A 92 -4.41 2.58 -23.24
N ASP A 93 -5.73 2.74 -23.29
CA ASP A 93 -6.41 3.93 -23.80
C ASP A 93 -6.34 5.14 -22.86
N ARG A 94 -5.91 4.95 -21.60
CA ARG A 94 -5.78 6.02 -20.59
C ARG A 94 -4.33 6.36 -20.24
N VAL A 95 -3.35 5.91 -21.02
CA VAL A 95 -1.92 6.19 -20.75
C VAL A 95 -1.64 7.68 -20.65
N ASP A 96 -2.22 8.48 -21.54
CA ASP A 96 -2.01 9.94 -21.55
C ASP A 96 -2.59 10.61 -20.30
N GLU A 97 -3.82 10.22 -19.90
CA GLU A 97 -4.47 10.70 -18.68
C GLU A 97 -3.66 10.31 -17.43
N LEU A 98 -3.21 9.05 -17.36
CA LEU A 98 -2.43 8.55 -16.23
C LEU A 98 -1.07 9.24 -16.16
N THR A 99 -0.42 9.46 -17.30
CA THR A 99 0.85 10.19 -17.37
C THR A 99 0.67 11.64 -16.94
N ALA A 100 -0.42 12.30 -17.36
CA ALA A 100 -0.78 13.64 -16.88
C ALA A 100 -1.04 13.69 -15.36
N SER A 101 -1.48 12.58 -14.75
CA SER A 101 -1.65 12.44 -13.29
C SER A 101 -0.36 12.06 -12.53
N GLY A 102 0.78 12.06 -13.21
CA GLY A 102 2.11 11.84 -12.62
C GLY A 102 2.59 10.39 -12.63
N TRP A 103 1.95 9.49 -13.38
CA TRP A 103 2.54 8.20 -13.70
C TRP A 103 3.62 8.36 -14.78
N ILE A 104 4.62 7.49 -14.76
CA ILE A 104 5.70 7.47 -15.74
C ILE A 104 5.50 6.25 -16.62
N PHE A 105 5.26 6.46 -17.91
CA PHE A 105 5.16 5.36 -18.87
C PHE A 105 6.54 4.81 -19.22
N VAL A 106 6.70 3.51 -19.01
CA VAL A 106 7.90 2.75 -19.35
C VAL A 106 7.52 1.70 -20.40
N PRO A 107 8.01 1.83 -21.65
CA PRO A 107 7.60 0.95 -22.74
C PRO A 107 8.10 -0.49 -22.58
N ASN A 108 9.19 -0.69 -21.83
CA ASN A 108 9.77 -2.01 -21.60
C ASN A 108 10.44 -2.09 -20.21
N GLY A 109 9.89 -2.93 -19.33
CA GLY A 109 10.43 -3.16 -17.98
C GLY A 109 11.75 -3.92 -17.92
N SER A 110 12.24 -4.54 -19.02
CA SER A 110 13.48 -5.32 -18.99
C SER A 110 14.71 -4.50 -18.60
N LEU A 111 14.72 -3.20 -18.93
CA LEU A 111 15.78 -2.26 -18.53
C LEU A 111 15.82 -2.03 -17.00
N TRP A 112 14.75 -2.40 -16.31
CA TRP A 112 14.56 -2.26 -14.86
C TRP A 112 14.54 -3.63 -14.16
N GLY A 113 14.97 -4.69 -14.84
CA GLY A 113 14.97 -6.05 -14.28
C GLY A 113 13.56 -6.67 -14.12
N LEU A 114 12.55 -6.09 -14.77
CA LEU A 114 11.17 -6.60 -14.78
C LEU A 114 10.89 -7.39 -16.07
N ALA A 115 9.73 -8.05 -16.14
CA ALA A 115 9.30 -8.71 -17.37
C ALA A 115 9.23 -7.73 -18.55
N ALA A 116 9.57 -8.19 -19.76
CA ALA A 116 9.65 -7.36 -20.96
C ALA A 116 8.27 -6.95 -21.51
N LYS A 117 7.59 -6.06 -20.79
CA LYS A 117 6.27 -5.49 -21.13
C LYS A 117 6.18 -4.02 -20.68
N PRO A 118 5.15 -3.29 -21.12
CA PRO A 118 4.91 -1.92 -20.65
C PRO A 118 4.52 -1.85 -19.18
N TYR A 119 4.93 -0.78 -18.50
CA TYR A 119 4.53 -0.44 -17.14
C TYR A 119 4.20 1.04 -17.03
N LEU A 120 3.29 1.38 -16.13
CA LEU A 120 3.20 2.70 -15.53
C LEU A 120 3.87 2.65 -14.17
N ALA A 121 4.81 3.55 -13.92
CA ALA A 121 5.51 3.64 -12.65
C ALA A 121 5.09 4.88 -11.86
N LYS A 122 5.01 4.78 -10.52
CA LYS A 122 4.78 5.94 -9.65
C LYS A 122 5.67 5.86 -8.42
N ASN A 123 6.38 6.94 -8.18
CA ASN A 123 7.33 7.05 -7.09
C ASN A 123 6.69 7.77 -5.89
N THR A 124 6.88 7.23 -4.70
CA THR A 124 6.48 7.84 -3.43
C THR A 124 7.67 7.82 -2.48
N ARG A 125 7.96 8.96 -1.82
CA ARG A 125 9.02 9.01 -0.81
C ARG A 125 8.51 8.43 0.50
N TYR A 126 9.35 7.66 1.18
CA TYR A 126 9.07 7.14 2.52
C TYR A 126 10.34 7.17 3.37
N LEU A 127 10.19 7.00 4.68
CA LEU A 127 11.31 6.80 5.59
C LEU A 127 11.51 5.30 5.76
N CYS A 128 12.66 4.79 5.33
CA CYS A 128 13.03 3.43 5.60
C CYS A 128 13.84 3.38 6.89
N SER A 129 13.61 2.38 7.74
CA SER A 129 14.56 2.10 8.81
C SER A 129 15.85 1.67 8.12
N SER A 130 16.88 2.51 8.18
CA SER A 130 18.24 2.17 7.76
C SER A 130 18.87 1.23 8.77
N ASP A 131 18.16 0.18 9.18
CA ASP A 131 18.77 -0.92 9.89
C ASP A 131 19.49 -1.75 8.83
N ILE A 132 20.82 -1.57 8.82
CA ILE A 132 21.75 -2.57 8.32
C ILE A 132 21.54 -3.80 9.19
N THR A 133 20.53 -4.62 8.87
CA THR A 133 20.49 -6.07 9.08
C THR A 133 19.10 -6.59 8.72
N GLY A 134 19.06 -7.59 7.84
CA GLY A 134 17.89 -8.45 7.71
C GLY A 134 17.43 -8.94 9.08
N GLY A 135 16.13 -9.13 9.23
CA GLY A 135 15.50 -9.49 10.50
C GLY A 135 16.29 -10.54 11.28
N VAL A 136 16.82 -10.12 12.42
CA VAL A 136 17.19 -11.00 13.54
C VAL A 136 16.63 -10.37 14.79
N GLY A 137 16.02 -11.22 15.61
CA GLY A 137 15.28 -10.87 16.81
C GLY A 137 16.02 -9.86 17.69
N GLY A 138 15.22 -8.95 18.25
CA GLY A 138 15.70 -7.91 19.14
C GLY A 138 16.56 -8.46 20.27
N SER A 139 17.74 -7.89 20.39
CA SER A 139 18.40 -7.70 21.68
C SER A 139 19.38 -6.55 21.52
N SER A 140 18.94 -5.34 21.81
CA SER A 140 19.82 -4.20 22.06
C SER A 140 19.65 -3.78 23.51
N THR A 141 20.50 -4.36 24.36
CA THR A 141 20.93 -3.72 25.59
C THR A 141 21.84 -2.56 25.20
N THR A 142 21.38 -1.31 25.33
CA THR A 142 22.18 -0.20 25.88
C THR A 142 21.36 1.08 25.99
N ASN A 143 21.48 1.69 27.17
CA ASN A 143 20.85 2.92 27.64
C ASN A 143 21.06 4.11 26.70
N GLN A 144 20.02 4.57 26.00
CA GLN A 144 19.86 5.99 25.67
C GLN A 144 18.39 6.39 25.75
N SER A 145 18.13 7.41 26.56
CA SER A 145 16.84 8.06 26.73
C SER A 145 16.45 8.80 25.45
N GLY A 146 15.59 8.19 24.66
CA GLY A 146 14.89 8.82 23.53
C GLY A 146 13.40 8.61 23.70
N GLN A 147 12.73 9.55 24.36
CA GLN A 147 11.30 9.51 24.61
C GLN A 147 10.55 9.79 23.30
N ILE A 148 10.10 8.74 22.61
CA ILE A 148 9.27 8.87 21.40
C ILE A 148 7.85 9.28 21.82
N LEU A 149 7.60 10.58 21.87
CA LEU A 149 6.27 11.18 21.90
C LEU A 149 5.71 11.19 20.47
N GLY A 150 4.91 10.20 20.09
CA GLY A 150 4.26 10.27 18.77
C GLY A 150 3.62 9.01 18.21
N ALA A 151 3.65 7.87 18.90
CA ALA A 151 2.85 6.73 18.52
C ALA A 151 1.64 6.65 19.44
N SER A 152 0.46 6.87 18.89
CA SER A 152 -0.80 6.35 19.40
C SER A 152 -0.68 4.83 19.51
N THR A 153 -0.03 4.35 20.58
CA THR A 153 -0.10 2.98 21.02
C THR A 153 -1.48 2.79 21.65
N LEU A 154 -2.48 2.61 20.80
CA LEU A 154 -3.49 1.59 21.08
C LEU A 154 -2.81 0.24 20.90
N ALA A 155 -1.86 -0.06 21.80
CA ALA A 155 -1.35 -1.39 22.00
C ALA A 155 -2.46 -2.16 22.72
N ALA A 156 -3.43 -2.67 21.96
CA ALA A 156 -4.27 -3.77 22.40
C ALA A 156 -3.44 -5.07 22.40
N THR A 157 -2.31 -5.08 23.11
CA THR A 157 -1.55 -6.30 23.41
C THR A 157 -2.08 -6.83 24.74
N GLY A 158 -3.07 -7.71 24.63
CA GLY A 158 -3.73 -8.37 25.75
C GLY A 158 -2.75 -9.20 26.58
N GLY A 159 -2.20 -8.60 27.64
CA GLY A 159 -1.68 -9.32 28.80
C GLY A 159 -2.82 -9.62 29.77
N LYS A 160 -2.90 -10.84 30.32
CA LYS A 160 -3.97 -11.30 31.23
C LYS A 160 -4.17 -10.37 32.47
N GLY A 161 -3.18 -9.55 32.82
CA GLY A 161 -3.28 -8.55 33.90
C GLY A 161 -3.98 -7.23 33.51
N VAL A 162 -3.93 -6.82 32.24
CA VAL A 162 -4.55 -5.56 31.78
C VAL A 162 -6.08 -5.69 31.73
N LEU A 163 -6.59 -6.85 31.32
CA LEU A 163 -8.02 -7.15 31.31
C LEU A 163 -8.63 -7.07 32.73
N LEU A 164 -7.93 -7.61 33.73
CA LEU A 164 -8.36 -7.60 35.12
C LEU A 164 -8.41 -6.18 35.70
N THR A 165 -7.41 -5.36 35.37
CA THR A 165 -7.31 -3.97 35.84
C THR A 165 -8.44 -3.10 35.28
N LEU A 166 -8.81 -3.30 34.01
CA LEU A 166 -9.92 -2.58 33.38
C LEU A 166 -11.29 -2.98 33.97
N MET A 167 -11.49 -4.26 34.27
CA MET A 167 -12.75 -4.76 34.86
C MET A 167 -12.94 -4.28 36.31
N PHE A 168 -11.90 -4.35 37.14
CA PHE A 168 -12.01 -3.89 38.54
C PHE A 168 -12.01 -2.36 38.69
N GLY A 169 -11.26 -1.66 37.82
CA GLY A 169 -11.24 -0.19 37.81
C GLY A 169 -12.60 0.41 37.41
N SER A 170 -13.27 -0.16 36.41
CA SER A 170 -14.60 0.28 35.98
C SER A 170 -15.68 0.03 37.04
N PHE A 171 -15.61 -1.09 37.76
CA PHE A 171 -16.53 -1.36 38.88
C PHE A 171 -16.35 -0.39 40.06
N SER A 172 -15.10 -0.06 40.41
CA SER A 172 -14.83 0.92 41.48
C SER A 172 -15.37 2.32 41.16
N LEU A 173 -15.22 2.77 39.91
CA LEU A 173 -15.74 4.08 39.48
C LEU A 173 -17.27 4.12 39.47
N LEU A 174 -17.93 3.03 39.06
CA LEU A 174 -19.39 2.92 39.11
C LEU A 174 -19.93 2.93 40.55
N MET A 175 -19.30 2.19 41.46
CA MET A 175 -19.69 2.18 42.87
C MET A 175 -19.48 3.56 43.53
N PHE A 176 -18.36 4.21 43.24
CA PHE A 176 -18.10 5.56 43.75
C PHE A 176 -19.13 6.58 43.23
N GLY A 177 -19.50 6.51 41.96
CA GLY A 177 -20.56 7.36 41.38
C GLY A 177 -21.94 7.14 42.02
N LEU A 178 -22.30 5.88 42.30
CA LEU A 178 -23.56 5.57 42.99
C LEU A 178 -23.57 6.08 44.43
N LEU A 179 -22.45 5.96 45.16
CA LEU A 179 -22.33 6.49 46.53
C LEU A 179 -22.46 8.01 46.59
N LEU A 180 -21.86 8.73 45.62
CA LEU A 180 -22.05 10.17 45.49
C LEU A 180 -23.52 10.50 45.22
N LYS A 181 -24.17 9.80 44.29
CA LYS A 181 -25.59 9.99 43.99
C LYS A 181 -26.45 9.80 45.25
N PHE A 182 -26.25 8.72 46.01
CA PHE A 182 -26.99 8.50 47.25
C PHE A 182 -26.75 9.55 48.33
N ARG A 183 -25.54 10.12 48.41
CA ARG A 183 -25.23 11.20 49.34
C ARG A 183 -25.93 12.52 48.95
N PHE A 184 -26.06 12.80 47.67
CA PHE A 184 -26.71 14.03 47.19
C PHE A 184 -28.25 13.95 47.17
N THR A 185 -28.86 12.77 47.06
CA THR A 185 -30.33 12.63 47.16
C THR A 185 -30.86 12.67 48.60
N LYS A 186 -29.98 12.65 49.61
CA LYS A 186 -30.34 12.64 51.04
C LYS A 186 -30.25 14.02 51.72
N ASN A 187 -29.95 15.08 50.97
CA ASN A 187 -29.98 16.46 51.43
C ASN A 187 -31.13 17.23 50.78
#